data_AF-A0A553ADF9-F1
#
_entry.id   AF-A0A553ADF9-F1
#
_cell.length_a   1.000
_cell.length_b   1.000
_cell.length_c   1.000
_cell.angle_alpha   90.00
_cell.angle_beta   90.00
_cell.angle_gamma   90.00
#
_symmetry.space_group_name_H-M   'P 1'
#
loop_
_entity.id
_entity.type
_entity.pdbx_description
1 polymer ?
#
loop_
_entity_poly.entity_id
_entity_poly.type
_entity_poly.pdbx_seq_one_letter_code
_entity_poly.pdbx_strand_id
1 'polypeptide(L)'
;VDDEELLELVEMEVRELLSSYDYPGDDIPIIKGSALAALEGRDPEIGENSIRALIEAVDSYIPTPERAVDQPFLLPIEDVFSISGR
;
A
#
# COMPACT_ATOMS: atom_id res chain seq x y z
N VAL A 1 -9.77 -16.91 -1.77
CA VAL A 1 -9.16 -17.75 -0.70
C VAL A 1 -10.20 -17.71 0.36
N ASP A 2 -10.89 -18.82 0.53
CA ASP A 2 -12.25 -18.80 1.11
C ASP A 2 -12.23 -19.31 2.56
N ASP A 3 -11.04 -19.43 3.13
CA ASP A 3 -10.80 -19.91 4.49
C ASP A 3 -10.39 -18.72 5.38
N GLU A 4 -11.29 -18.32 6.27
CA GLU A 4 -11.06 -17.19 7.19
C GLU A 4 -9.91 -17.47 8.15
N GLU A 5 -9.72 -18.73 8.59
CA GLU A 5 -8.62 -19.09 9.50
C GLU A 5 -7.26 -18.88 8.81
N LEU A 6 -7.19 -19.18 7.51
CA LEU A 6 -5.98 -18.94 6.72
C LEU A 6 -5.70 -17.43 6.54
N LEU A 7 -6.74 -16.62 6.35
CA LEU A 7 -6.59 -15.16 6.20
C LEU A 7 -6.14 -14.50 7.51
N GLU A 8 -6.68 -14.95 8.65
CA GLU A 8 -6.26 -14.50 9.98
C GLU A 8 -4.80 -14.90 10.27
N LEU A 9 -4.40 -16.13 9.90
CA LEU A 9 -3.02 -16.59 10.04
C LEU A 9 -2.05 -15.73 9.21
N VAL A 10 -2.37 -15.46 7.94
CA VAL A 10 -1.55 -14.61 7.07
C VAL A 10 -1.42 -13.20 7.65
N GLU A 11 -2.52 -12.64 8.18
CA GLU A 11 -2.48 -11.32 8.81
C GLU A 11 -1.53 -11.31 10.02
N MET A 12 -1.62 -12.29 10.90
CA MET A 12 -0.74 -12.44 12.06
C MET A 12 0.74 -12.54 11.64
N GLU A 13 1.07 -13.38 10.66
CA GLU A 13 2.44 -13.54 10.14
C GLU A 13 2.99 -12.23 9.54
N VAL A 14 2.16 -11.47 8.82
CA VAL A 14 2.55 -10.16 8.27
C VAL A 14 2.82 -9.14 9.38
N ARG A 15 1.99 -9.12 10.43
CA ARG A 15 2.19 -8.22 11.58
C ARG A 15 3.47 -8.56 12.33
N GLU A 16 3.72 -9.83 12.60
CA GLU A 16 4.96 -10.29 13.24
C GLU A 16 6.19 -9.92 12.40
N LEU A 17 6.11 -10.09 11.08
CA LEU A 17 7.18 -9.70 10.16
C LEU A 17 7.45 -8.20 10.20
N LEU A 18 6.42 -7.36 10.14
CA LEU A 18 6.54 -5.90 10.23
C LEU A 18 7.18 -5.49 11.56
N SER A 19 6.71 -6.05 12.67
CA SER A 19 7.28 -5.82 14.01
C SER A 19 8.74 -6.26 14.10
N SER A 20 9.15 -7.33 13.40
CA SER A 20 10.54 -7.78 13.37
C SER A 20 11.51 -6.81 12.66
N TYR A 21 10.98 -5.91 11.83
CA TYR A 21 11.70 -4.84 11.14
C TYR A 21 11.46 -3.45 11.76
N ASP A 22 11.05 -3.39 13.03
CA ASP A 22 10.79 -2.16 13.79
C ASP A 22 9.65 -1.28 13.22
N TYR A 23 8.72 -1.85 12.44
CA TYR A 23 7.48 -1.19 12.06
C TYR A 23 6.38 -1.45 13.11
N PRO A 24 5.37 -0.56 13.23
CA PRO A 24 4.26 -0.75 14.16
C PRO A 24 3.28 -1.81 13.62
N GLY A 25 3.66 -3.08 13.64
CA GLY A 25 2.93 -4.18 13.03
C GLY A 25 1.47 -4.31 13.50
N ASP A 26 1.18 -3.99 14.76
CA ASP A 26 -0.19 -4.02 15.31
C ASP A 26 -1.07 -2.85 14.84
N ASP A 27 -0.47 -1.70 14.52
CA ASP A 27 -1.18 -0.48 14.15
C ASP A 27 -1.33 -0.30 12.64
N ILE A 28 -0.51 -0.98 11.83
CA ILE A 28 -0.56 -0.87 10.37
C ILE A 28 -1.91 -1.41 9.85
N PRO A 29 -2.66 -0.63 9.05
CA PRO A 29 -3.90 -1.10 8.42
C PRO A 29 -3.63 -2.24 7.43
N ILE A 30 -4.36 -3.35 7.56
CA ILE A 30 -4.33 -4.48 6.62
C ILE A 30 -5.72 -4.62 6.02
N ILE A 31 -5.83 -4.40 4.70
CA ILE A 31 -7.10 -4.46 3.97
C ILE A 31 -7.14 -5.74 3.15
N LYS A 32 -8.07 -6.63 3.48
CA LYS A 32 -8.32 -7.90 2.76
C LYS A 32 -9.13 -7.61 1.49
N GLY A 33 -8.73 -8.16 0.35
CA GLY A 33 -9.40 -7.94 -0.92
C GLY A 33 -8.80 -8.68 -2.11
N SER A 34 -9.31 -8.37 -3.30
CA SER A 34 -8.94 -8.94 -4.59
C SER A 34 -8.86 -7.83 -5.64
N ALA A 35 -7.62 -7.42 -5.96
CA ALA A 35 -7.36 -6.44 -7.01
C ALA A 35 -7.88 -6.92 -8.38
N LEU A 36 -7.88 -8.23 -8.64
CA LEU A 36 -8.46 -8.80 -9.85
C LEU A 36 -9.99 -8.64 -9.89
N ALA A 37 -10.68 -8.89 -8.77
CA ALA A 37 -12.13 -8.69 -8.71
C ALA A 37 -12.52 -7.20 -8.89
N ALA A 38 -11.70 -6.29 -8.35
CA ALA A 38 -11.85 -4.85 -8.59
C ALA A 38 -11.66 -4.49 -10.07
N LEU A 39 -10.61 -5.02 -10.71
CA LEU A 39 -10.32 -4.75 -12.12
C LEU A 39 -11.39 -5.31 -13.06
N GLU A 40 -11.95 -6.47 -12.76
CA GLU A 40 -12.96 -7.15 -13.58
C GLU A 40 -14.40 -6.76 -13.22
N GLY A 41 -14.61 -5.98 -12.15
CA GLY A 41 -15.94 -5.54 -11.70
C GLY A 41 -16.87 -6.67 -11.28
N ARG A 42 -16.34 -7.80 -10.79
CA ARG A 42 -17.13 -9.03 -10.53
C ARG A 42 -17.75 -9.09 -9.14
N ASP A 43 -17.07 -8.54 -8.13
CA ASP A 43 -17.51 -8.53 -6.74
C ASP A 43 -17.06 -7.22 -6.08
N PRO A 44 -17.98 -6.28 -5.80
CA PRO A 44 -17.64 -5.00 -5.21
C PRO A 44 -17.05 -5.09 -3.80
N GLU A 45 -17.45 -6.07 -2.98
CA GLU A 45 -17.05 -6.11 -1.56
C GLU A 45 -15.57 -6.43 -1.41
N ILE A 46 -15.13 -7.53 -2.02
CA ILE A 46 -13.70 -7.88 -2.06
C ILE A 46 -12.95 -7.13 -3.17
N GLY A 47 -13.65 -6.47 -4.09
CA GLY A 47 -13.07 -5.73 -5.20
C GLY A 47 -13.00 -4.23 -4.94
N GLU A 48 -13.89 -3.47 -5.58
CA GLU A 48 -13.89 -1.99 -5.56
C GLU A 48 -13.86 -1.42 -4.14
N ASN A 49 -14.68 -1.95 -3.22
CA ASN A 49 -14.77 -1.45 -1.84
C ASN A 49 -13.48 -1.69 -1.06
N SER A 50 -12.82 -2.84 -1.25
CA SER A 50 -11.50 -3.10 -0.64
C SER A 50 -10.43 -2.11 -1.14
N ILE A 51 -10.46 -1.74 -2.43
CA ILE A 51 -9.53 -0.74 -2.98
C ILE A 51 -9.83 0.64 -2.44
N ARG A 52 -11.12 1.02 -2.31
CA ARG A 52 -11.50 2.29 -1.67
C ARG A 52 -11.02 2.37 -0.23
N ALA A 53 -11.20 1.30 0.55
CA ALA A 53 -10.70 1.20 1.92
C ALA A 53 -9.16 1.27 1.99
N LEU A 54 -8.46 0.65 1.03
CA LEU A 54 -7.00 0.75 0.92
C LEU A 54 -6.55 2.19 0.68
N ILE A 55 -7.17 2.92 -0.25
CA ILE A 55 -6.82 4.32 -0.53
C ILE A 55 -7.15 5.23 0.66
N GLU A 56 -8.28 5.01 1.34
CA GLU A 56 -8.63 5.74 2.56
C GLU A 56 -7.62 5.49 3.70
N ALA A 57 -7.15 4.24 3.86
CA ALA A 57 -6.09 3.90 4.81
C ALA A 57 -4.77 4.59 4.45
N VAL A 58 -4.41 4.66 3.17
CA VAL A 58 -3.23 5.42 2.69
C VAL A 58 -3.34 6.90 3.07
N ASP A 59 -4.47 7.54 2.76
CA ASP A 59 -4.70 8.96 3.02
C ASP A 59 -4.69 9.30 4.52
N SER A 60 -5.19 8.39 5.36
CA SER A 60 -5.33 8.62 6.81
C SER A 60 -4.12 8.17 7.64
N TYR A 61 -3.42 7.10 7.24
CA TYR A 61 -2.33 6.51 8.01
C TYR A 61 -0.95 7.03 7.60
N ILE A 62 -0.74 7.34 6.32
CA ILE A 62 0.56 7.81 5.82
C ILE A 62 0.60 9.34 5.88
N PRO A 63 1.40 9.94 6.78
CA PRO A 63 1.47 11.40 6.86
C PRO A 63 2.13 11.98 5.61
N THR A 64 1.67 13.16 5.19
CA THR A 64 2.36 13.92 4.16
C THR A 64 3.73 14.37 4.71
N PRO A 65 4.86 14.00 4.07
CA PRO A 65 6.17 14.38 4.55
C PRO A 65 6.42 15.88 4.40
N GLU A 66 7.19 16.45 5.32
CA GLU A 66 7.65 17.83 5.20
C GLU A 66 8.58 18.00 4.00
N ARG A 67 8.40 19.09 3.25
CA ARG A 67 9.20 19.38 2.06
C ARG A 67 10.41 20.25 2.43
N ALA A 68 11.62 19.76 2.14
CA ALA A 68 12.88 20.47 2.39
C ALA A 68 13.19 21.54 1.32
N VAL A 69 12.29 22.52 1.14
CA VAL A 69 12.39 23.53 0.06
C VAL A 69 13.50 24.57 0.26
N ASP A 70 13.98 24.71 1.50
CA ASP A 70 15.03 25.68 1.86
C ASP A 70 16.45 25.08 1.82
N GLN A 71 16.58 23.81 1.45
CA GLN A 71 17.86 23.11 1.32
C GLN A 71 18.41 23.20 -0.10
N PRO A 72 19.71 22.88 -0.32
CA PRO A 72 20.25 22.74 -1.67
C PRO A 72 19.43 21.77 -2.51
N PHE A 73 19.24 22.11 -3.79
CA PHE A 73 18.51 21.26 -4.72
C PHE A 73 19.15 19.85 -4.81
N LEU A 74 18.31 18.84 -4.60
CA LEU A 74 18.67 17.44 -4.74
C LEU A 74 17.53 16.71 -5.46
N LEU A 75 17.86 16.06 -6.59
CA LEU A 75 16.92 15.24 -7.36
C LEU A 75 17.62 13.91 -7.72
N PRO A 76 17.32 12.81 -7.00
CA PRO A 76 17.81 11.48 -7.37
C PRO A 76 17.29 11.08 -8.76
N ILE A 77 18.20 10.64 -9.64
CA ILE A 77 17.83 10.10 -10.96
C ILE A 77 17.30 8.69 -10.75
N GLU A 78 16.04 8.46 -11.12
CA GLU A 78 15.39 7.14 -11.03
C GLU A 78 15.57 6.34 -12.33
N ASP A 79 15.37 6.97 -13.49
CA ASP A 79 15.60 6.33 -14.80
C ASP A 79 16.06 7.36 -15.86
N VAL A 80 16.65 6.88 -16.97
CA VAL A 80 17.18 7.68 -18.08
C VAL A 80 16.57 7.24 -19.40
N PHE A 81 15.82 8.15 -20.04
CA PHE A 81 15.23 7.92 -21.35
C PHE A 81 15.81 8.87 -22.39
N SER A 82 15.86 8.42 -23.65
CA SER A 82 16.12 9.27 -24.80
C SER A 82 14.81 9.62 -25.48
N ILE A 83 14.54 10.92 -25.63
CA ILE A 83 13.38 11.42 -26.38
C ILE A 83 13.90 11.94 -27.71
N SER A 84 13.59 11.24 -28.80
CA SER A 84 14.08 11.60 -30.14
C SER A 84 13.69 13.03 -30.52
N GLY A 85 14.68 13.84 -30.93
CA GLY A 85 14.49 15.24 -31.33
C GLY A 85 14.69 16.27 -30.22
N ARG A 86 15.19 15.86 -29.04
CA ARG A 86 15.66 16.74 -27.96
C ARG A 86 17.06 16.36 -27.51
#